data_AF-A0A420VPJ1-F1
#
_entry.id   AF-A0A420VPJ1-F1
#
_cell.length_a   1.000
_cell.length_b   1.000
_cell.length_c   1.000
_cell.angle_alpha   90.00
_cell.angle_beta   90.00
_cell.angle_gamma   90.00
#
_symmetry.space_group_name_H-M   'P 1'
#
loop_
_entity.id
_entity.type
_entity.pdbx_description
1 polymer ?
#
loop_
_entity_poly.entity_id
_entity_poly.type
_entity_poly.pdbx_seq_one_letter_code
_entity_poly.pdbx_strand_id
1 'polypeptide(L)'
;STASDLFFPLNSLSKPRNYKAFIKYALGRADTIKRLMKRSKALLKMEVPVILIGDFNIIPTEQDVYKPEKYIENALFRIEARKAFKQLIGQGWIDSIRTLFKDQQVYTFWDYLRNAYGRNAGLRLDHVLLSPIVAPLLLEGGIDRHVRGWEKASDHAPVWIILKDKK
;
A
#
# COMPACT_ATOMS: atom_id res chain seq x y z
N SER A 1 -4.60 11.95 -20.18
CA SER A 1 -3.34 11.38 -20.65
C SER A 1 -3.04 10.13 -19.83
N THR A 2 -2.62 9.09 -20.52
CA THR A 2 -2.37 7.72 -20.06
C THR A 2 -1.06 7.61 -19.30
N ALA A 3 -1.05 6.93 -18.15
CA ALA A 3 0.17 6.43 -17.51
C ALA A 3 0.06 4.90 -17.53
N SER A 4 0.33 4.24 -18.65
CA SER A 4 1.64 3.72 -19.08
C SER A 4 2.28 2.82 -18.02
N ASP A 5 2.24 1.53 -18.34
CA ASP A 5 2.89 0.42 -17.67
C ASP A 5 4.34 0.73 -17.32
N LEU A 6 4.69 0.62 -16.04
CA LEU A 6 6.08 0.56 -15.59
C LEU A 6 6.29 -0.80 -14.92
N PHE A 7 6.77 -1.74 -15.74
CA PHE A 7 7.36 -3.00 -15.34
C PHE A 7 8.75 -2.73 -14.71
N PHE A 8 8.99 -3.23 -13.50
CA PHE A 8 10.34 -3.40 -12.99
C PHE A 8 10.80 -4.84 -13.26
N PRO A 9 11.96 -5.07 -13.93
CA PRO A 9 12.56 -6.39 -13.99
C PRO A 9 13.37 -6.61 -12.71
N LEU A 10 12.90 -7.51 -11.82
CA LEU A 10 13.78 -8.14 -10.83
C LEU A 10 14.51 -9.29 -11.53
N ASN A 11 15.72 -9.01 -12.05
CA ASN A 11 16.67 -10.06 -12.38
C ASN A 11 17.62 -10.27 -11.20
N SER A 12 17.89 -11.54 -10.92
CA SER A 12 18.71 -12.10 -9.84
C SER A 12 18.08 -12.07 -8.45
N LEU A 13 17.21 -13.05 -8.19
CA LEU A 13 17.22 -13.91 -7.01
C LEU A 13 16.40 -15.15 -7.41
N SER A 14 16.89 -16.32 -7.03
CA SER A 14 16.40 -17.66 -7.40
C SER A 14 14.87 -17.78 -7.53
N LYS A 15 14.43 -18.28 -8.69
CA LYS A 15 13.03 -18.54 -9.11
C LYS A 15 12.04 -18.81 -7.95
N PRO A 16 11.09 -17.89 -7.66
CA PRO A 16 9.87 -18.26 -6.97
C PRO A 16 8.87 -18.86 -7.97
N ARG A 17 8.36 -20.05 -7.64
CA ARG A 17 7.28 -20.71 -8.38
C ARG A 17 5.99 -19.88 -8.22
N ASN A 18 5.55 -19.29 -9.34
CA ASN A 18 4.19 -18.89 -9.69
C ASN A 18 3.24 -18.37 -8.57
N TYR A 19 3.19 -17.05 -8.39
CA TYR A 19 1.94 -16.33 -8.09
C TYR A 19 1.86 -15.06 -8.95
N LYS A 20 1.15 -15.15 -10.09
CA LYS A 20 0.84 -13.99 -10.93
C LYS A 20 -0.57 -13.49 -10.61
N ALA A 21 -0.66 -12.48 -9.76
CA ALA A 21 -1.70 -11.45 -9.83
C ALA A 21 -1.21 -10.23 -9.06
N PHE A 22 -0.35 -9.42 -9.70
CA PHE A 22 -0.03 -8.08 -9.25
C PHE A 22 -1.01 -7.12 -9.92
N ILE A 23 -1.85 -6.45 -9.13
CA ILE A 23 -2.64 -5.33 -9.65
C ILE A 23 -2.21 -4.08 -8.92
N LYS A 24 -1.48 -3.22 -9.64
CA LYS A 24 -1.10 -1.89 -9.19
C LYS A 24 -2.26 -0.93 -9.43
N TYR A 25 -2.69 -0.25 -8.38
CA TYR A 25 -3.63 0.88 -8.49
C TYR A 25 -2.95 2.14 -7.98
N ALA A 26 -3.12 3.24 -8.73
CA ALA A 26 -2.88 4.60 -8.27
C ALA A 26 -4.26 5.28 -8.18
N LEU A 27 -4.76 5.53 -6.97
CA LEU A 27 -6.13 6.03 -6.77
C LEU A 27 -6.17 7.55 -6.64
N GLY A 28 -6.20 8.27 -7.76
CA GLY A 28 -6.30 9.74 -7.74
C GLY A 28 -7.73 10.31 -7.73
N ARG A 29 -8.78 9.49 -7.95
CA ARG A 29 -10.17 9.97 -8.14
C ARG A 29 -11.21 9.04 -7.53
N ALA A 30 -12.32 9.60 -7.05
CA ALA A 30 -13.42 8.84 -6.43
C ALA A 30 -14.02 7.74 -7.33
N ASP A 31 -14.04 7.95 -8.65
CA ASP A 31 -14.43 6.92 -9.63
C ASP A 31 -13.48 5.71 -9.61
N THR A 32 -12.19 5.96 -9.38
CA THR A 32 -11.15 4.94 -9.31
C THR A 32 -11.31 4.06 -8.06
N ILE A 33 -11.68 4.62 -6.91
CA ILE A 33 -11.92 3.86 -5.67
C ILE A 33 -13.13 2.92 -5.82
N LYS A 34 -14.23 3.40 -6.42
CA LYS A 34 -15.40 2.54 -6.68
C LYS A 34 -15.07 1.38 -7.62
N ARG A 35 -14.28 1.64 -8.67
CA ARG A 35 -13.80 0.60 -9.59
C ARG A 35 -12.88 -0.38 -8.90
N LEU A 36 -11.96 0.11 -8.06
CA LEU A 36 -11.10 -0.74 -7.23
C LEU A 36 -11.95 -1.65 -6.36
N MET A 37 -12.89 -1.10 -5.59
CA MET A 37 -13.76 -1.87 -4.70
C MET A 37 -14.57 -2.94 -5.43
N LYS A 38 -15.08 -2.64 -6.63
CA LYS A 38 -15.81 -3.61 -7.45
C LYS A 38 -14.88 -4.73 -7.92
N ARG A 39 -13.69 -4.38 -8.42
CA ARG A 39 -12.72 -5.33 -8.95
C ARG A 39 -12.13 -6.20 -7.85
N SER A 40 -11.78 -5.61 -6.71
CA SER A 40 -11.26 -6.31 -5.53
C SER A 40 -12.27 -7.34 -5.01
N LYS A 41 -13.56 -6.99 -4.94
CA LYS A 41 -14.61 -7.93 -4.54
C LYS A 41 -14.74 -9.09 -5.53
N ALA A 42 -14.67 -8.81 -6.83
CA ALA A 42 -14.71 -9.84 -7.86
C ALA A 42 -13.49 -10.78 -7.78
N LEU A 43 -12.30 -10.26 -7.47
CA LEU A 43 -11.08 -11.04 -7.30
C LEU A 43 -11.16 -11.99 -6.10
N LEU A 44 -11.70 -11.54 -4.97
CA LEU A 44 -11.91 -12.42 -3.81
C LEU A 44 -12.86 -13.58 -4.14
N LYS A 45 -13.93 -13.32 -4.91
CA LYS A 45 -14.87 -14.35 -5.35
C LYS A 45 -14.27 -15.40 -6.29
N MET A 46 -13.15 -15.09 -6.94
CA MET A 46 -12.45 -16.06 -7.79
C MET A 46 -11.68 -17.10 -6.98
N GLU A 47 -11.51 -16.89 -5.66
CA GLU A 47 -10.79 -17.81 -4.77
C GLU A 47 -9.39 -18.17 -5.27
N VAL A 48 -8.73 -17.21 -5.92
CA VAL A 48 -7.34 -17.33 -6.36
C VAL A 48 -6.41 -16.51 -5.45
N PRO A 49 -5.11 -16.85 -5.38
CA PRO A 49 -4.14 -16.03 -4.68
C PRO A 49 -3.99 -14.65 -5.35
N VAL A 50 -4.24 -13.56 -4.61
CA VAL A 50 -4.18 -12.18 -5.14
C VAL A 50 -3.51 -11.26 -4.13
N ILE A 51 -2.69 -10.34 -4.65
CA ILE A 51 -2.12 -9.23 -3.92
C ILE A 51 -2.53 -7.93 -4.62
N LEU A 52 -3.14 -7.01 -3.88
CA LEU A 52 -3.34 -5.63 -4.33
C LEU A 52 -2.22 -4.79 -3.74
N ILE A 53 -1.44 -4.13 -4.58
CA ILE A 53 -0.25 -3.38 -4.12
C ILE A 53 -0.14 -2.04 -4.82
N GLY A 54 0.21 -0.98 -4.09
CA GLY A 54 0.57 0.31 -4.67
C GLY A 54 0.14 1.49 -3.83
N ASP A 55 0.26 2.68 -4.42
CA ASP A 55 -0.14 3.95 -3.83
C ASP A 55 -1.66 4.15 -3.94
N PHE A 56 -2.36 3.98 -2.83
CA PHE A 56 -3.81 4.13 -2.80
C PHE A 56 -4.21 5.57 -2.53
N ASN A 57 -3.28 6.49 -2.27
CA ASN A 57 -3.63 7.88 -1.94
C ASN A 57 -4.72 7.98 -0.86
N ILE A 58 -4.67 7.07 0.12
CA ILE A 58 -5.57 7.04 1.27
C ILE A 58 -4.72 6.84 2.50
N ILE A 59 -4.95 7.68 3.51
CA ILE A 59 -4.42 7.56 4.86
C ILE A 59 -5.52 6.86 5.69
N PRO A 60 -5.36 5.57 6.06
CA PRO A 60 -6.47 4.80 6.64
C PRO A 60 -6.89 5.27 8.03
N THR A 61 -5.94 5.59 8.89
CA THR A 61 -6.15 5.93 10.31
C THR A 61 -5.22 7.05 10.76
N GLU A 62 -5.46 7.57 11.96
CA GLU A 62 -4.57 8.56 12.61
C GLU A 62 -3.15 8.04 12.83
N GLN A 63 -2.97 6.71 12.95
CA GLN A 63 -1.63 6.12 13.08
C GLN A 63 -0.81 6.21 11.79
N ASP A 64 -1.48 6.47 10.66
CA ASP A 64 -0.92 6.43 9.31
C ASP A 64 -0.46 7.81 8.81
N VAL A 65 -0.46 8.82 9.70
CA VAL A 65 -0.10 10.21 9.37
C VAL A 65 0.59 10.89 10.55
N TYR A 66 1.62 11.68 10.24
CA TYR A 66 2.19 12.61 11.19
C TYR A 66 1.23 13.78 11.49
N LYS A 67 0.89 13.98 12.76
CA LYS A 67 -0.03 15.05 13.22
C LYS A 67 -1.37 15.04 12.48
N PRO A 68 -2.23 14.03 12.75
CA PRO A 68 -3.49 13.81 12.02
C PRO A 68 -4.40 15.04 11.96
N GLU A 69 -4.35 15.89 12.99
CA GLU A 69 -5.11 17.14 13.07
C GLU A 69 -4.85 18.09 11.90
N LYS A 70 -3.67 18.02 11.27
CA LYS A 70 -3.31 18.82 10.09
C LYS A 70 -3.92 18.32 8.80
N TYR A 71 -4.43 17.09 8.79
CA TYR A 71 -4.89 16.41 7.59
C TYR A 71 -6.41 16.22 7.57
N ILE A 72 -7.16 16.69 8.58
CA ILE A 72 -8.63 16.51 8.67
C ILE A 72 -9.34 16.91 7.37
N GLU A 73 -8.92 18.03 6.76
CA GLU A 73 -9.48 18.54 5.51
C GLU A 73 -8.82 17.99 4.24
N ASN A 74 -7.75 17.21 4.38
CA ASN A 74 -7.02 16.65 3.25
C ASN A 74 -7.83 15.52 2.60
N ALA A 75 -7.93 15.54 1.27
CA ALA A 75 -8.70 14.55 0.50
C ALA A 75 -8.28 13.09 0.78
N LEU A 76 -7.01 12.84 1.11
CA LEU A 76 -6.47 11.51 1.41
C LEU A 76 -6.89 10.99 2.80
N PHE A 77 -7.30 11.88 3.72
CA PHE A 77 -7.64 11.56 5.13
C PHE A 77 -9.08 11.86 5.52
N ARG A 78 -9.84 12.51 4.65
CA ARG A 78 -11.27 12.77 4.85
C ARG A 78 -12.04 11.50 5.17
N ILE A 79 -13.18 11.67 5.85
CA ILE A 79 -13.98 10.55 6.35
C ILE A 79 -14.43 9.60 5.24
N GLU A 80 -14.67 10.10 4.03
CA GLU A 80 -15.03 9.30 2.86
C GLU A 80 -13.89 8.39 2.41
N ALA A 81 -12.65 8.90 2.35
CA ALA A 81 -11.47 8.12 1.97
C ALA A 81 -11.21 7.00 3.00
N ARG A 82 -11.26 7.34 4.28
CA ARG A 82 -11.11 6.38 5.38
C ARG A 82 -12.22 5.33 5.38
N LYS A 83 -13.47 5.74 5.15
CA LYS A 83 -14.61 4.81 5.01
C LYS A 83 -14.41 3.88 3.82
N ALA A 84 -13.94 4.38 2.68
CA ALA A 84 -13.71 3.55 1.50
C ALA A 84 -12.61 2.50 1.74
N PHE A 85 -11.49 2.87 2.38
CA PHE A 85 -10.46 1.90 2.75
C PHE A 85 -10.98 0.88 3.75
N LYS A 86 -11.71 1.33 4.78
CA LYS A 86 -12.36 0.42 5.74
C LYS A 86 -13.33 -0.55 5.06
N GLN A 87 -14.11 -0.08 4.10
CA GLN A 87 -15.01 -0.93 3.30
C GLN A 87 -14.24 -1.93 2.43
N LEU A 88 -13.11 -1.51 1.84
CA LEU A 88 -12.24 -2.39 1.08
C LEU A 88 -11.70 -3.51 1.95
N ILE A 89 -11.12 -3.19 3.12
CA ILE A 89 -10.66 -4.19 4.11
C ILE A 89 -11.83 -5.08 4.55
N GLY A 90 -13.00 -4.49 4.78
CA GLY A 90 -14.22 -5.22 5.15
C GLY A 90 -14.74 -6.22 4.11
N GLN A 91 -14.19 -6.26 2.89
CA GLN A 91 -14.47 -7.33 1.92
C GLN A 91 -13.76 -8.65 2.28
N GLY A 92 -12.74 -8.60 3.15
CA GLY A 92 -11.89 -9.74 3.50
C GLY A 92 -10.44 -9.59 3.04
N TRP A 93 -9.96 -8.38 2.72
CA TRP A 93 -8.55 -8.13 2.42
C TRP A 93 -7.74 -7.90 3.69
N ILE A 94 -6.49 -8.39 3.73
CA ILE A 94 -5.59 -8.25 4.87
C ILE A 94 -4.52 -7.21 4.53
N ASP A 95 -4.43 -6.12 5.30
CA ASP A 95 -3.34 -5.13 5.19
C ASP A 95 -2.07 -5.67 5.85
N SER A 96 -1.15 -6.17 5.02
CA SER A 96 0.08 -6.84 5.51
C SER A 96 0.98 -5.93 6.34
N ILE A 97 1.10 -4.64 5.97
CA ILE A 97 1.94 -3.68 6.70
C ILE A 97 1.32 -3.40 8.06
N ARG A 98 0.01 -3.20 8.13
CA ARG A 98 -0.64 -3.03 9.45
C ARG A 98 -0.63 -4.32 10.28
N THR A 99 -0.64 -5.51 9.67
CA THR A 99 -0.47 -6.78 10.39
C THR A 99 0.91 -6.87 11.05
N LEU A 100 1.99 -6.51 10.34
CA LEU A 100 3.36 -6.59 10.84
C LEU A 100 3.72 -5.47 11.83
N PHE A 101 3.18 -4.27 11.60
CA PHE A 101 3.51 -3.06 12.36
C PHE A 101 2.30 -2.53 13.15
N LYS A 102 1.57 -3.44 13.82
CA LYS A 102 0.26 -3.17 14.43
C LYS A 102 0.18 -1.87 15.22
N ASP A 103 1.12 -1.65 16.13
CA ASP A 103 1.12 -0.52 17.06
C ASP A 103 2.17 0.54 16.72
N GLN A 104 2.80 0.43 15.55
CA GLN A 104 3.83 1.37 15.11
C GLN A 104 3.27 2.36 14.09
N GLN A 105 3.78 3.59 14.14
CA GLN A 105 3.61 4.55 13.07
C GLN A 105 4.67 4.30 12.01
N VAL A 106 4.25 3.72 10.89
CA VAL A 106 5.09 3.52 9.72
C VAL A 106 4.56 4.39 8.59
N TYR A 107 5.46 5.04 7.87
CA TYR A 107 5.13 5.92 6.76
C TYR A 107 5.81 5.44 5.49
N THR A 108 5.23 5.73 4.34
CA THR A 108 5.73 5.33 3.02
C THR A 108 5.97 6.55 2.13
N PHE A 109 5.51 7.72 2.54
CA PHE A 109 5.61 8.97 1.79
C PHE A 109 6.08 10.12 2.69
N TRP A 110 6.97 10.96 2.16
CA TRP A 110 7.40 12.21 2.77
C TRP A 110 7.54 13.31 1.71
N ASP A 111 6.74 14.36 1.90
CA ASP A 111 6.75 15.57 1.08
C ASP A 111 8.16 16.20 1.02
N TYR A 112 8.53 16.79 -0.10
CA TYR A 112 9.81 17.49 -0.25
C TYR A 112 9.89 18.77 0.60
N LEU A 113 8.74 19.32 1.00
CA LEU A 113 8.64 20.57 1.73
C LEU A 113 8.97 20.41 3.23
N ARG A 114 9.49 21.49 3.81
CA ARG A 114 9.68 21.65 5.27
C ARG A 114 10.44 20.48 5.92
N ASN A 115 11.40 19.90 5.19
CA ASN A 115 12.21 18.78 5.64
C ASN A 115 11.35 17.64 6.25
N ALA A 116 10.27 17.24 5.56
CA ALA A 116 9.36 16.23 6.11
C ALA A 116 10.08 14.90 6.37
N TYR A 117 10.97 14.48 5.46
CA TYR A 117 11.80 13.30 5.64
C TYR A 117 12.63 13.34 6.92
N GLY A 118 13.43 14.40 7.12
CA GLY A 118 14.31 14.54 8.29
C GLY A 118 13.56 14.62 9.62
N ARG A 119 12.35 15.20 9.62
CA ARG A 119 11.48 15.25 10.82
C ARG A 119 10.63 14.00 11.02
N ASN A 120 10.76 13.02 10.12
CA ASN A 120 9.87 11.87 10.01
C ASN A 120 8.38 12.25 9.97
N ALA A 121 8.05 13.37 9.32
CA ALA A 121 6.69 13.85 9.16
C ALA A 121 6.04 13.23 7.91
N GLY A 122 5.73 11.94 7.98
CA GLY A 122 5.29 11.15 6.82
C GLY A 122 3.81 10.76 6.82
N LEU A 123 3.43 10.11 5.74
CA LEU A 123 2.12 9.50 5.48
C LEU A 123 2.30 8.04 5.07
N ARG A 124 1.36 7.15 5.39
CA ARG A 124 1.28 5.81 4.82
C ARG A 124 0.24 5.79 3.69
N LEU A 125 0.73 5.83 2.46
CA LEU A 125 -0.09 5.87 1.24
C LEU A 125 0.03 4.61 0.40
N ASP A 126 1.14 3.88 0.55
CA ASP A 126 1.41 2.64 -0.15
C ASP A 126 0.95 1.45 0.69
N HIS A 127 0.11 0.61 0.08
CA HIS A 127 -0.52 -0.52 0.75
C HIS A 127 -0.22 -1.82 0.03
N VAL A 128 -0.08 -2.90 0.79
CA VAL A 128 0.03 -4.26 0.28
C VAL A 128 -1.07 -5.10 0.92
N LEU A 129 -2.16 -5.30 0.19
CA LEU A 129 -3.34 -6.02 0.66
C LEU A 129 -3.35 -7.45 0.11
N LEU A 130 -3.51 -8.42 0.99
CA LEU A 130 -3.46 -9.85 0.70
C LEU A 130 -4.86 -10.44 0.68
N SER A 131 -5.15 -11.33 -0.28
CA SER A 131 -6.35 -12.16 -0.20
C SER A 131 -6.24 -13.16 0.96
N PRO A 132 -7.35 -13.72 1.47
CA PRO A 132 -7.32 -14.70 2.55
C PRO A 132 -6.46 -15.94 2.27
N ILE A 133 -6.26 -16.28 1.00
CA ILE A 133 -5.41 -17.40 0.58
C ILE A 133 -3.92 -17.04 0.72
N VAL A 134 -3.56 -15.78 0.49
CA VAL A 134 -2.17 -15.29 0.54
C VAL A 134 -1.76 -14.86 1.94
N ALA A 135 -2.68 -14.32 2.74
CA ALA A 135 -2.37 -13.79 4.07
C ALA A 135 -1.63 -14.77 5.00
N PRO A 136 -1.97 -16.09 5.05
CA PRO A 136 -1.23 -17.08 5.84
C PRO A 136 0.20 -17.36 5.34
N LEU A 137 0.54 -16.86 4.15
CA LEU A 137 1.89 -16.96 3.58
C LEU A 137 2.78 -15.79 4.01
N LEU A 138 2.26 -14.73 4.61
CA LEU A 138 3.05 -13.57 5.03
C LEU A 138 4.08 -13.97 6.10
N LEU A 139 5.35 -13.74 5.82
CA LEU A 139 6.46 -13.98 6.75
C LEU A 139 6.96 -12.66 7.33
N GLU A 140 7.34 -11.73 6.46
CA GLU A 140 7.99 -10.48 6.81
C GLU A 140 7.56 -9.36 5.87
N GLY A 141 7.93 -8.14 6.21
CA GLY A 141 7.70 -6.96 5.40
C GLY A 141 8.29 -5.72 6.03
N GLY A 142 8.40 -4.66 5.24
CA GLY A 142 9.10 -3.47 5.66
C GLY A 142 8.90 -2.28 4.73
N ILE A 143 9.47 -1.17 5.17
CA ILE A 143 9.54 0.07 4.42
C ILE A 143 11.01 0.48 4.36
N ASP A 144 11.55 0.60 3.15
CA ASP A 144 12.94 1.01 2.95
C ASP A 144 13.08 2.53 3.02
N ARG A 145 12.81 3.10 4.20
CA ARG A 145 12.87 4.55 4.47
C ARG A 145 14.24 5.16 4.11
N HIS A 146 15.31 4.39 4.18
CA HIS A 146 16.64 4.86 3.82
C HIS A 146 16.77 5.17 2.30
N VAL A 147 16.07 4.43 1.43
CA VAL A 147 16.05 4.66 -0.03
C VAL A 147 15.45 6.02 -0.36
N ARG A 148 14.39 6.41 0.35
CA ARG A 148 13.80 7.77 0.27
C ARG A 148 14.81 8.88 0.64
N GLY A 149 15.82 8.56 1.44
CA GLY A 149 16.85 9.49 1.87
C GLY A 149 17.97 9.73 0.85
N TRP A 150 17.98 9.01 -0.28
CA TRP A 150 18.99 9.20 -1.32
C TRP A 150 18.80 10.52 -2.08
N GLU A 151 19.89 11.00 -2.68
CA GLU A 151 19.85 12.19 -3.53
C GLU A 151 18.90 11.97 -4.72
N LYS A 152 18.00 12.93 -4.97
CA LYS A 152 16.99 12.89 -6.06
C LYS A 152 16.05 11.67 -6.02
N ALA A 153 15.89 11.03 -4.87
CA ALA A 153 14.93 9.95 -4.69
C ALA A 153 13.47 10.45 -4.81
N SER A 154 12.57 9.53 -5.17
CA SER A 154 11.11 9.73 -5.07
C SER A 154 10.71 10.13 -3.66
N ASP A 155 9.57 10.81 -3.53
CA ASP A 155 8.88 11.13 -2.29
C ASP A 155 8.32 9.90 -1.56
N HIS A 156 8.23 8.75 -2.24
CA HIS A 156 7.86 7.46 -1.66
C HIS A 156 9.07 6.60 -1.31
N ALA A 157 8.96 5.83 -0.22
CA ALA A 157 9.86 4.73 0.11
C ALA A 157 9.29 3.40 -0.40
N PRO A 158 10.12 2.48 -0.90
CA PRO A 158 9.68 1.14 -1.26
C PRO A 158 9.02 0.41 -0.08
N VAL A 159 7.88 -0.22 -0.35
CA VAL A 159 7.17 -1.11 0.58
C VAL A 159 7.26 -2.53 0.04
N TRP A 160 7.64 -3.47 0.90
CA TRP A 160 7.86 -4.85 0.51
C TRP A 160 7.33 -5.83 1.54
N ILE A 161 7.10 -7.06 1.08
CA ILE A 161 6.76 -8.21 1.91
C ILE A 161 7.52 -9.44 1.40
N ILE A 162 7.74 -10.39 2.30
CA ILE A 162 8.23 -11.73 1.99
C ILE A 162 7.11 -12.72 2.27
N LEU A 163 6.84 -13.59 1.30
CA LEU A 163 5.88 -14.68 1.41
C LEU A 163 6.63 -16.01 1.49
N LYS A 164 6.10 -16.94 2.28
CA LYS A 164 6.59 -18.33 2.27
C LYS A 164 6.27 -18.98 0.93
N ASP A 165 7.19 -19.82 0.47
CA ASP A 165 6.91 -20.72 -0.64
C ASP A 165 5.78 -21.67 -0.24
N LYS A 166 4.85 -21.90 -1.18
CA LYS A 166 3.85 -22.94 -1.01
C LYS A 166 4.52 -24.28 -1.33
N LYS A 167 4.59 -25.15 -0.33
CA LYS A 167 4.97 -26.56 -0.54
C LYS A 167 3.96 -27.27 -1.43
#